data_AF-A0A2A6HSB0-F1
#
_entry.id   AF-A0A2A6HSB0-F1
#
_cell.length_a   1.000
_cell.length_b   1.000
_cell.length_c   1.000
_cell.angle_alpha   90.00
_cell.angle_beta   90.00
_cell.angle_gamma   90.00
#
_symmetry.space_group_name_H-M   'P 1'
#
loop_
_entity.id
_entity.type
_entity.pdbx_description
1 polymer ?
#
loop_
_entity_poly.entity_id
_entity_poly.type
_entity_poly.pdbx_seq_one_letter_code
_entity_poly.pdbx_strand_id
1 'polypeptide(L)'
;MLRSILFSAALSACALCLASWSIETDHSTEETHGLFEIREEARRFISQENAKGPQQWEVLEPNLKTLVPRCAVPLETQWTPKSLGRSKPSVMVICTAAVPNSVMKDWDVHVPVERKPKAE
;
A
#
# COMPACT_ATOMS: atom_id res chain seq x y z
N MET A 1 -47.49 22.78 -24.51
CA MET A 1 -46.89 22.29 -23.24
C MET A 1 -46.44 20.84 -23.42
N LEU A 2 -45.20 20.57 -23.87
CA LEU A 2 -44.51 19.27 -23.70
C LEU A 2 -43.12 19.27 -24.40
N ARG A 3 -42.22 20.21 -24.12
CA ARG A 3 -40.91 20.23 -24.83
C ARG A 3 -39.70 20.66 -24.00
N SER A 4 -39.80 20.62 -22.67
CA SER A 4 -38.71 21.07 -21.79
C SER A 4 -38.30 20.05 -20.73
N ILE A 5 -38.83 18.83 -20.75
CA ILE A 5 -38.53 17.84 -19.68
C ILE A 5 -37.39 16.88 -20.08
N LEU A 6 -37.04 16.78 -21.37
CA LEU A 6 -36.04 15.81 -21.84
C LEU A 6 -34.57 16.26 -21.71
N PHE A 7 -34.30 17.52 -21.34
CA PHE A 7 -32.92 18.02 -21.19
C PHE A 7 -32.35 17.90 -19.78
N SER A 8 -33.17 17.60 -18.77
CA SER A 8 -32.69 17.57 -17.38
C SER A 8 -32.20 16.19 -16.91
N ALA A 9 -32.40 15.12 -17.71
CA ALA A 9 -32.03 13.77 -17.31
C ALA A 9 -30.58 13.35 -17.67
N ALA A 10 -29.87 14.10 -18.51
CA ALA A 10 -28.56 13.69 -19.00
C ALA A 10 -27.36 14.11 -18.11
N LEU A 11 -27.57 14.95 -17.09
CA LEU A 11 -26.47 15.49 -16.27
C LEU A 11 -26.16 14.66 -15.00
N SER A 12 -26.96 13.64 -14.67
CA SER A 12 -26.82 12.90 -13.40
C SER A 12 -25.84 11.71 -13.44
N ALA A 13 -25.32 11.32 -14.61
CA ALA A 13 -24.54 10.08 -14.75
C ALA A 13 -23.02 10.24 -14.54
N CYS A 14 -22.45 11.45 -14.62
CA CYS A 14 -21.01 11.65 -14.48
C CYS A 14 -20.50 11.76 -13.03
N ALA A 15 -21.38 11.85 -12.02
CA ALA A 15 -20.97 12.02 -10.62
C ALA A 15 -20.43 10.73 -9.97
N LEU A 16 -20.66 9.56 -10.57
CA LEU A 16 -20.21 8.26 -10.03
C LEU A 16 -18.78 7.87 -10.45
N CYS A 17 -18.13 8.63 -11.34
CA CYS A 17 -16.81 8.27 -11.88
C CYS A 17 -15.62 8.85 -11.10
N LEU A 18 -15.86 9.57 -9.99
CA LEU A 18 -14.80 9.93 -9.05
C LEU A 18 -14.71 8.86 -7.97
N ALA A 19 -14.36 7.63 -8.34
CA ALA A 19 -13.88 6.68 -7.35
C ALA A 19 -12.62 7.32 -6.73
N SER A 20 -12.69 7.70 -5.45
CA SER A 20 -11.49 8.11 -4.72
C SER A 20 -10.55 6.92 -4.74
N TRP A 21 -9.45 7.02 -5.47
CA TRP A 21 -8.46 5.96 -5.51
C TRP A 21 -8.03 5.60 -4.08
N SER A 22 -8.05 4.31 -3.76
CA SER A 22 -7.70 3.76 -2.46
C SER A 22 -6.67 2.65 -2.65
N ILE A 23 -5.76 2.50 -1.69
CA ILE A 23 -4.81 1.37 -1.66
C ILE A 23 -5.53 0.03 -1.74
N GLU A 24 -6.75 -0.08 -1.20
CA GLU A 24 -7.50 -1.34 -1.23
C GLU A 24 -7.91 -1.77 -2.65
N THR A 25 -7.73 -0.92 -3.65
CA THR A 25 -7.95 -1.23 -5.07
C THR A 25 -6.66 -1.25 -5.90
N ASP A 26 -5.51 -0.93 -5.28
CA ASP A 26 -4.21 -0.86 -5.94
C ASP A 26 -3.50 -2.22 -5.87
N HIS A 27 -4.02 -3.15 -6.66
CA HIS A 27 -3.49 -4.51 -6.76
C HIS A 27 -2.38 -4.62 -7.80
N SER A 28 -1.49 -5.57 -7.56
CA SER A 28 -0.39 -5.89 -8.46
C SER A 28 -0.88 -6.28 -9.85
N THR A 29 -0.22 -5.75 -10.87
CA THR A 29 -0.43 -6.11 -12.27
C THR A 29 0.67 -7.08 -12.73
N GLU A 30 0.75 -7.34 -14.05
CA GLU A 30 1.87 -8.06 -14.65
C GLU A 30 3.19 -7.29 -14.51
N GLU A 31 3.13 -5.96 -14.57
CA GLU A 31 4.31 -5.10 -14.64
C GLU A 31 4.63 -4.42 -13.29
N THR A 32 3.59 -4.12 -12.49
CA THR A 32 3.71 -3.35 -11.26
C THR A 32 3.36 -4.18 -10.04
N HIS A 33 4.02 -3.90 -8.92
CA HIS A 33 3.60 -4.43 -7.63
C HIS A 33 2.69 -3.43 -6.92
N GLY A 34 1.50 -3.88 -6.54
CA GLY A 34 0.46 -3.05 -5.96
C GLY A 34 0.77 -2.68 -4.51
N LEU A 35 0.36 -1.48 -4.12
CA LEU A 35 0.50 -0.99 -2.74
C LEU A 35 -0.33 -1.83 -1.76
N PHE A 36 -1.41 -2.46 -2.22
CA PHE A 36 -2.18 -3.41 -1.42
C PHE A 36 -1.30 -4.56 -0.93
N GLU A 37 -0.66 -5.29 -1.85
CA GLU A 37 0.15 -6.46 -1.48
C GLU A 37 1.37 -6.08 -0.64
N ILE A 38 1.98 -4.92 -0.90
CA ILE A 38 3.07 -4.38 -0.08
C ILE A 38 2.61 -4.13 1.36
N ARG A 39 1.42 -3.54 1.53
CA ARG A 39 0.86 -3.28 2.86
C ARG A 39 0.47 -4.57 3.57
N GLU A 40 -0.10 -5.55 2.85
CA GLU A 40 -0.46 -6.85 3.41
C GLU A 40 0.76 -7.61 3.93
N GLU A 41 1.88 -7.55 3.22
CA GLU A 41 3.11 -8.19 3.69
C GLU A 41 3.66 -7.51 4.96
N ALA A 42 3.60 -6.18 5.02
CA ALA A 42 3.93 -5.46 6.26
C ALA A 42 2.96 -5.80 7.41
N ARG A 43 1.66 -5.96 7.14
CA ARG A 43 0.64 -6.40 8.12
C ARG A 43 0.93 -7.79 8.63
N ARG A 44 1.32 -8.73 7.76
CA ARG A 44 1.74 -10.08 8.13
C ARG A 44 2.94 -10.05 9.07
N PHE A 45 3.98 -9.27 8.74
CA PHE A 45 5.14 -9.08 9.61
C PHE A 45 4.75 -8.53 10.99
N ILE A 46 3.97 -7.44 11.02
CA ILE A 46 3.54 -6.82 12.28
C ILE A 46 2.63 -7.72 13.10
N SER A 47 1.78 -8.55 12.49
CA SER A 47 1.00 -9.55 13.21
C SER A 47 1.91 -10.52 13.97
N GLN A 48 3.00 -10.96 13.36
CA GLN A 48 3.99 -11.82 14.02
C GLN A 48 4.75 -11.09 15.11
N GLU A 49 5.15 -9.83 14.89
CA GLU A 49 5.83 -9.01 15.90
C GLU A 49 4.94 -8.73 17.12
N ASN A 50 3.67 -8.43 16.88
CA ASN A 50 2.68 -8.19 17.93
C ASN A 50 2.40 -9.43 18.79
N ALA A 51 2.59 -10.64 18.24
CA ALA A 51 2.47 -11.89 18.99
C ALA A 51 3.67 -12.15 19.91
N LYS A 52 4.81 -11.49 19.70
CA LYS A 52 6.05 -11.69 20.48
C LYS A 52 6.11 -10.89 21.77
N GLY A 53 5.26 -9.87 21.96
CA GLY A 53 5.39 -9.00 23.12
C GLY A 53 4.21 -8.07 23.38
N PRO A 54 4.27 -7.31 24.50
CA PRO A 54 3.16 -6.46 24.92
C PRO A 54 3.02 -5.20 24.07
N GLN A 55 4.05 -4.80 23.32
CA GLN A 55 3.97 -3.64 22.43
C GLN A 55 3.19 -4.01 21.18
N GLN A 56 2.05 -3.34 21.00
CA GLN A 56 1.21 -3.51 19.83
C GLN A 56 1.49 -2.40 18.80
N TRP A 57 1.56 -2.79 17.54
CA TRP A 57 1.79 -1.93 16.40
C TRP A 57 0.64 -2.03 15.39
N GLU A 58 0.46 -0.97 14.63
CA GLU A 58 -0.49 -0.88 13.52
C GLU A 58 0.23 -0.43 12.25
N VAL A 59 -0.12 -1.06 11.13
CA VAL A 59 0.46 -0.76 9.82
C VAL A 59 -0.35 0.32 9.13
N LEU A 60 0.34 1.42 8.81
CA LEU A 60 -0.23 2.54 8.08
C LEU A 60 -0.14 2.29 6.57
N GLU A 61 -0.63 3.26 5.80
CA GLU A 61 -0.52 3.23 4.35
C GLU A 61 0.93 3.43 3.90
N PRO A 62 1.43 2.66 2.91
CA PRO A 62 2.68 2.97 2.23
C PRO A 62 2.60 4.34 1.54
N ASN A 63 3.75 4.85 1.10
CA ASN A 63 3.77 6.09 0.31
C ASN A 63 2.98 5.87 -0.99
N LEU A 64 1.91 6.63 -1.18
CA LEU A 64 1.05 6.58 -2.36
C LEU A 64 1.77 6.92 -3.67
N LYS A 65 2.98 7.47 -3.61
CA LYS A 65 3.83 7.73 -4.78
C LYS A 65 4.79 6.57 -5.09
N THR A 66 4.78 5.51 -4.30
CA THR A 66 5.58 4.32 -4.56
C THR A 66 5.04 3.63 -5.80
N LEU A 67 5.92 3.42 -6.77
CA LEU A 67 5.66 2.62 -7.96
C LEU A 67 6.90 1.75 -8.17
N VAL A 68 6.73 0.44 -8.05
CA VAL A 68 7.81 -0.52 -8.20
C VAL A 68 7.40 -1.64 -9.16
N PRO A 69 8.36 -2.24 -9.88
CA PRO A 69 8.06 -3.37 -10.74
C PRO A 69 7.53 -4.58 -9.95
N ARG A 70 6.75 -5.44 -10.61
CA ARG A 70 6.25 -6.69 -10.03
C ARG A 70 7.41 -7.52 -9.47
N CYS A 71 7.30 -7.96 -8.22
CA CYS A 71 8.29 -8.89 -7.65
C CYS A 71 8.12 -10.29 -8.26
N ALA A 72 9.22 -10.91 -8.69
CA ALA A 72 9.24 -12.27 -9.25
C ALA A 72 9.44 -13.35 -8.18
N VAL A 73 9.84 -12.95 -6.98
CA VAL A 73 10.07 -13.83 -5.82
C VAL A 73 9.17 -13.41 -4.66
N PRO A 74 8.98 -14.27 -3.64
CA PRO A 74 8.31 -13.85 -2.41
C PRO A 74 8.99 -12.63 -1.79
N LEU A 75 8.18 -11.72 -1.26
CA LEU A 75 8.68 -10.56 -0.54
C LEU A 75 9.33 -10.98 0.78
N GLU A 76 10.38 -10.26 1.15
CA GLU A 76 10.98 -10.34 2.47
C GLU A 76 10.55 -9.16 3.33
N THR A 77 10.53 -9.35 4.65
CA THR A 77 10.18 -8.30 5.59
C THR A 77 11.10 -8.24 6.78
N GLN A 78 11.41 -7.02 7.20
CA GLN A 78 12.12 -6.76 8.44
C GLN A 78 11.75 -5.40 9.02
N TRP A 79 12.07 -5.18 10.30
CA TRP A 79 12.10 -3.83 10.84
C TRP A 79 13.10 -2.98 10.03
N THR A 80 12.69 -1.79 9.61
CA THR A 80 13.60 -0.87 8.91
C THR A 80 14.78 -0.53 9.83
N PRO A 81 16.04 -0.77 9.41
CA PRO A 81 17.20 -0.49 10.24
C PRO A 81 17.32 1.00 10.61
N LYS A 82 17.64 1.29 11.88
CA LYS A 82 17.84 2.68 12.35
C LYS A 82 18.97 3.40 11.61
N SER A 83 19.96 2.66 11.09
CA SER A 83 21.07 3.20 10.29
C SER A 83 20.61 3.92 9.02
N LEU A 84 19.38 3.67 8.54
CA LEU A 84 18.79 4.35 7.38
C LEU A 84 18.17 5.73 7.72
N GLY A 85 18.41 6.25 8.92
CA GLY A 85 18.08 7.64 9.29
C GLY A 85 16.58 7.94 9.42
N ARG A 86 15.74 6.92 9.61
CA ARG A 86 14.28 7.08 9.71
C ARG A 86 13.87 7.61 11.08
N SER A 87 13.09 8.70 11.09
CA SER A 87 12.56 9.31 12.32
C SER A 87 11.41 8.51 12.95
N LYS A 88 10.65 7.77 12.13
CA LYS A 88 9.53 6.92 12.57
C LYS A 88 9.82 5.44 12.31
N PRO A 89 9.35 4.53 13.18
CA PRO A 89 9.38 3.09 12.91
C PRO A 89 8.66 2.75 11.60
N SER A 90 9.18 1.76 10.89
CA SER A 90 8.58 1.22 9.66
C SER A 90 9.02 -0.22 9.47
N VAL A 91 8.25 -0.95 8.67
CA VAL A 91 8.63 -2.25 8.11
C VAL A 91 9.25 -1.99 6.74
N MET A 92 10.39 -2.62 6.47
CA MET A 92 10.99 -2.65 5.15
C MET A 92 10.50 -3.91 4.46
N VAL A 93 9.74 -3.72 3.37
CA VAL A 93 9.24 -4.79 2.49
C VAL A 93 10.17 -4.84 1.29
N ILE A 94 10.78 -5.99 1.03
CA ILE A 94 11.93 -6.12 0.13
C ILE A 94 11.58 -7.09 -0.98
N CYS A 95 11.91 -6.72 -2.20
CA CYS A 95 11.96 -7.60 -3.36
C CYS A 95 13.41 -7.76 -3.80
N THR A 96 13.95 -8.98 -3.69
CA THR A 96 15.34 -9.28 -4.09
C THR A 96 15.49 -9.59 -5.58
N ALA A 97 14.38 -9.85 -6.28
CA ALA A 97 14.35 -10.03 -7.73
C ALA A 97 12.99 -9.63 -8.31
N ALA A 98 12.98 -8.55 -9.08
CA ALA A 98 11.83 -8.11 -9.86
C ALA A 98 11.70 -8.90 -11.18
N VAL A 99 10.48 -8.95 -11.72
CA VAL A 99 10.22 -9.39 -13.10
C VAL A 99 11.10 -8.57 -14.06
N PRO A 100 11.69 -9.16 -15.13
CA PRO A 100 12.55 -8.43 -16.05
C PRO A 100 11.92 -7.12 -16.54
N ASN A 101 12.59 -6.00 -16.29
CA ASN A 101 12.16 -4.65 -16.66
C ASN A 101 13.38 -3.74 -16.88
N SER A 102 13.15 -2.52 -17.38
CA SER A 102 14.22 -1.55 -17.67
C SER A 102 14.56 -0.58 -16.54
N VAL A 103 13.83 -0.62 -15.42
CA VAL A 103 13.86 0.39 -14.35
C VAL A 103 14.72 -0.05 -13.16
N MET A 104 14.41 -1.20 -12.56
CA MET A 104 15.12 -1.70 -11.36
C MET A 104 15.01 -3.23 -11.24
N LYS A 105 16.07 -3.87 -10.75
CA LYS A 105 16.15 -5.34 -10.61
C LYS A 105 15.70 -5.85 -9.24
N ASP A 106 15.76 -5.00 -8.24
CA ASP A 106 15.38 -5.21 -6.85
C ASP A 106 14.86 -3.88 -6.30
N TRP A 107 14.17 -3.94 -5.16
CA TRP A 107 13.65 -2.76 -4.49
C TRP A 107 13.30 -3.04 -3.04
N ASP A 108 13.20 -1.99 -2.24
CA ASP A 108 12.59 -2.03 -0.93
C ASP A 108 11.62 -0.85 -0.73
N VAL A 109 10.56 -1.09 0.04
CA VAL A 109 9.55 -0.10 0.38
C VAL A 109 9.38 -0.06 1.89
N HIS A 110 9.53 1.13 2.46
CA HIS A 110 9.31 1.35 3.88
C HIS A 110 7.84 1.67 4.18
N VAL A 111 7.13 0.73 4.79
CA VAL A 111 5.75 0.89 5.23
C VAL A 111 5.73 1.41 6.66
N PRO A 112 5.20 2.64 6.91
CA PRO A 112 5.18 3.21 8.26
C PRO A 112 4.32 2.38 9.21
N VAL A 113 4.71 2.38 10.49
CA VAL A 113 3.88 1.83 11.56
C VAL A 113 3.77 2.81 12.71
N GLU A 114 2.71 2.66 13.49
CA GLU A 114 2.53 3.39 14.74
C GLU A 114 2.20 2.46 15.89
N ARG A 115 2.45 2.92 17.11
CA ARG A 115 2.09 2.18 18.31
C ARG A 115 0.59 2.31 18.52
N LYS A 116 -0.09 1.20 18.78
CA LYS A 116 -1.48 1.26 19.24
C LYS A 116 -1.52 1.93 20.61
N PRO A 117 -2.51 2.80 20.88
CA PRO A 117 -2.79 3.25 22.24
C PRO A 117 -2.97 2.03 23.14
N LYS A 118 -2.48 2.09 24.38
CA LYS A 118 -2.85 1.08 25.37
C LYS A 118 -4.37 1.22 25.57
N ALA A 119 -5.10 0.12 25.44
CA ALA A 119 -6.49 0.10 25.92
C ALA A 119 -6.46 0.39 27.42
N GLU A 120 -7.21 1.40 27.86
CA GLU A 120 -7.45 1.69 29.28
C GLU A 120 -8.26 0.58 29.94
#